data_AF-K1LH48-F1
#
_entry.id   AF-K1LH48-F1
#
_cell.length_a   1.000
_cell.length_b   1.000
_cell.length_c   1.000
_cell.angle_alpha   90.00
_cell.angle_beta   90.00
_cell.angle_gamma   90.00
#
_symmetry.space_group_name_H-M   'P 1'
#
loop_
_entity.id
_entity.type
_entity.pdbx_description
1 polymer ?
#
loop_
_entity_poly.entity_id
_entity_poly.type
_entity_poly.pdbx_seq_one_letter_code
_entity_poly.pdbx_strand_id
1 'polypeptide(L)'
;MKGFKELKDADQGMHQSMQDRLNQQLAANQDQNEAYAAATHSPAFDQKEAFKPLQEVDPSLYEQVLAACQKVEDPELGLDLYNLGLIYDLLYDGRGNLWIKMTLTMPGCPLADVIFDDLSRAQKEIPAIKEVKIELVWSPAWHPERLSRYARMALGFM
;
A
#
# COMPACT_ATOMS: atom_id res chain seq x y z
N MET A 1 32.98 -38.16 8.27
CA MET A 1 32.16 -37.12 8.92
C MET A 1 32.36 -35.74 8.27
N LYS A 2 32.26 -35.60 6.93
CA LYS A 2 32.44 -34.29 6.24
C LYS A 2 31.12 -33.64 5.80
N GLY A 3 30.12 -34.44 5.39
CA GLY A 3 28.88 -33.91 4.82
C GLY A 3 27.92 -33.16 5.76
N PHE A 4 28.03 -33.28 7.08
CA PHE A 4 27.10 -32.61 8.02
C PHE A 4 27.45 -31.14 8.31
N LYS A 5 28.69 -30.72 8.02
CA LYS A 5 29.15 -29.34 8.19
C LYS A 5 28.76 -28.48 6.99
N GLU A 6 28.97 -28.99 5.78
CA GLU A 6 28.62 -28.32 4.52
C GLU A 6 27.12 -28.04 4.38
N LEU A 7 26.25 -28.92 4.90
CA LEU A 7 24.79 -28.70 4.93
C LEU A 7 24.38 -27.56 5.88
N LYS A 8 25.07 -27.38 7.01
CA LYS A 8 24.80 -26.26 7.95
C LYS A 8 25.31 -24.93 7.42
N ASP A 9 26.47 -24.94 6.77
CA ASP A 9 27.06 -23.74 6.17
C ASP A 9 26.21 -23.25 4.96
N ALA A 10 25.62 -24.17 4.19
CA ALA A 10 24.69 -23.84 3.10
C ALA A 10 23.35 -23.29 3.60
N ASP A 11 22.79 -23.87 4.67
CA ASP A 11 21.53 -23.42 5.29
C ASP A 11 21.69 -22.02 5.92
N GLN A 12 22.85 -21.75 6.56
CA GLN A 12 23.20 -20.43 7.08
C GLN A 12 23.44 -19.40 5.96
N GLY A 13 24.11 -19.77 4.86
CA GLY A 13 24.32 -18.89 3.72
C GLY A 13 23.02 -18.51 3.01
N MET A 14 22.06 -19.45 2.93
CA MET A 14 20.74 -19.18 2.36
C MET A 14 19.90 -18.26 3.26
N HIS A 15 19.92 -18.49 4.58
CA HIS A 15 19.27 -17.61 5.56
C HIS A 15 19.85 -16.19 5.57
N GLN A 16 21.17 -16.05 5.48
CA GLN A 16 21.83 -14.74 5.42
C GLN A 16 21.43 -14.00 4.14
N SER A 17 21.42 -14.67 2.98
CA SER A 17 21.00 -14.06 1.71
C SER A 17 19.52 -13.65 1.69
N MET A 18 18.65 -14.38 2.41
CA MET A 18 17.24 -13.99 2.56
C MET A 18 17.08 -12.76 3.44
N GLN A 19 17.82 -12.68 4.56
CA GLN A 19 17.81 -11.51 5.44
C GLN A 19 18.35 -10.27 4.73
N ASP A 20 19.41 -10.42 3.94
CA ASP A 20 20.00 -9.31 3.19
C ASP A 20 19.03 -8.78 2.12
N ARG A 21 18.34 -9.68 1.40
CA ARG A 21 17.28 -9.29 0.44
C ARG A 21 16.11 -8.60 1.13
N LEU A 22 15.71 -9.07 2.30
CA LEU A 22 14.65 -8.43 3.10
C LEU A 22 15.08 -7.03 3.54
N ASN A 23 16.29 -6.87 4.05
CA ASN A 23 16.82 -5.57 4.48
C ASN A 23 16.94 -4.59 3.33
N GLN A 24 17.40 -5.04 2.15
CA GLN A 24 17.43 -4.21 0.95
C GLN A 24 16.03 -3.78 0.52
N GLN A 25 15.05 -4.69 0.58
CA GLN A 25 13.67 -4.36 0.29
C GLN A 25 13.13 -3.34 1.30
N LEU A 26 13.33 -3.55 2.61
CA LEU A 26 12.91 -2.62 3.65
C LEU A 26 13.54 -1.23 3.48
N ALA A 27 14.81 -1.14 3.09
CA ALA A 27 15.47 0.14 2.81
C ALA A 27 14.82 0.85 1.61
N ALA A 28 14.60 0.15 0.49
CA ALA A 28 13.91 0.72 -0.68
C ALA A 28 12.50 1.21 -0.33
N ASN A 29 11.78 0.46 0.51
CA ASN A 29 10.45 0.83 0.98
C ASN A 29 10.47 2.08 1.85
N GLN A 30 11.47 2.19 2.72
CA GLN A 30 11.63 3.31 3.62
C GLN A 30 12.00 4.58 2.85
N ASP A 31 12.91 4.49 1.89
CA ASP A 31 13.28 5.61 1.00
C ASP A 31 12.05 6.13 0.23
N GLN A 32 11.22 5.23 -0.30
CA GLN A 32 9.98 5.59 -0.97
C GLN A 32 8.99 6.25 -0.01
N ASN A 33 8.76 5.67 1.17
CA ASN A 33 7.88 6.25 2.18
C ASN A 33 8.36 7.62 2.64
N GLU A 34 9.65 7.82 2.84
CA GLU A 34 10.23 9.10 3.23
C GLU A 34 10.06 10.15 2.12
N ALA A 35 10.23 9.77 0.84
CA ALA A 35 9.97 10.67 -0.29
C ALA A 35 8.49 11.13 -0.34
N TYR A 36 7.53 10.22 -0.09
CA TYR A 36 6.10 10.57 -0.07
C TYR A 36 5.67 11.28 1.21
N ALA A 37 6.22 10.89 2.36
CA ALA A 37 6.00 11.59 3.62
C ALA A 37 6.57 13.02 3.55
N ALA A 38 7.72 13.21 2.89
CA ALA A 38 8.30 14.52 2.62
C ALA A 38 7.33 15.45 1.89
N ALA A 39 6.62 14.93 0.89
CA ALA A 39 5.64 15.66 0.10
C ALA A 39 4.30 15.91 0.83
N THR A 40 3.98 15.12 1.87
CA THR A 40 2.70 15.15 2.60
C THR A 40 2.85 15.51 4.08
N HIS A 41 3.95 16.19 4.45
CA HIS A 41 4.21 16.61 5.84
C HIS A 41 3.08 17.49 6.39
N SER A 42 2.21 16.85 7.18
CA SER A 42 1.28 17.53 8.06
C SER A 42 1.41 16.94 9.46
N PRO A 43 1.52 17.79 10.51
CA PRO A 43 1.62 17.33 11.90
C PRO A 43 0.39 16.55 12.37
N ALA A 44 -0.71 16.56 11.60
CA ALA A 44 -1.90 15.76 11.85
C ALA A 44 -1.63 14.25 11.79
N PHE A 45 -0.63 13.81 11.00
CA PHE A 45 -0.36 12.39 10.78
C PHE A 45 0.73 11.79 11.66
N ASP A 46 1.24 12.55 12.62
CA ASP A 46 2.26 12.08 13.58
C ASP A 46 1.64 11.21 14.68
N GLN A 47 0.36 11.44 15.00
CA GLN A 47 -0.38 10.72 16.04
C GLN A 47 -1.16 9.56 15.43
N LYS A 48 -0.48 8.46 15.09
CA LYS A 48 -1.10 7.30 14.44
C LYS A 48 -2.25 6.70 15.27
N GLU A 49 -2.21 6.85 16.59
CA GLU A 49 -3.23 6.36 17.52
C GLU A 49 -4.57 7.11 17.43
N ALA A 50 -4.57 8.31 16.85
CA ALA A 50 -5.79 9.08 16.63
C ALA A 50 -6.63 8.53 15.47
N PHE A 51 -6.02 7.72 14.59
CA PHE A 51 -6.67 7.17 13.41
C PHE A 51 -7.32 5.83 13.71
N LYS A 52 -8.57 5.68 13.31
CA LYS A 52 -9.37 4.45 13.46
C LYS A 52 -9.84 3.96 12.09
N PRO A 53 -10.20 2.68 11.93
CA PRO A 53 -10.78 2.19 10.68
C PRO A 53 -11.95 3.08 10.23
N LEU A 54 -11.87 3.62 9.00
CA LEU A 54 -12.83 4.61 8.50
C LEU A 54 -14.26 4.07 8.56
N GLN A 55 -14.46 2.79 8.27
CA GLN A 55 -15.75 2.11 8.34
C GLN A 55 -16.38 2.17 9.75
N GLU A 56 -15.58 2.19 10.82
CA GLU A 56 -16.09 2.30 12.19
C GLU A 56 -16.42 3.74 12.59
N VAL A 57 -15.74 4.71 11.99
CA VAL A 57 -15.91 6.13 12.30
C VAL A 57 -17.09 6.73 11.54
N ASP A 58 -17.14 6.49 10.23
CA ASP A 58 -18.19 7.00 9.35
C ASP A 58 -18.41 6.03 8.17
N PRO A 59 -19.41 5.12 8.27
CA PRO A 59 -19.75 4.18 7.20
C PRO A 59 -20.17 4.86 5.89
N SER A 60 -20.78 6.04 5.95
CA SER A 60 -21.23 6.76 4.75
C SER A 60 -20.04 7.38 3.99
N LEU A 61 -19.07 7.90 4.75
CA LEU A 61 -17.81 8.36 4.19
C LEU A 61 -16.98 7.21 3.64
N TYR A 62 -16.98 6.06 4.30
CA TYR A 62 -16.29 4.86 3.81
C TYR A 62 -16.70 4.48 2.38
N GLU A 63 -18.00 4.45 2.09
CA GLU A 63 -18.50 4.17 0.74
C GLU A 63 -18.03 5.21 -0.30
N GLN A 64 -17.98 6.48 0.08
CA GLN A 64 -17.48 7.55 -0.80
C GLN A 64 -15.99 7.42 -1.08
N VAL A 65 -15.19 7.15 -0.06
CA VAL A 65 -13.74 6.93 -0.17
C VAL A 65 -13.45 5.70 -1.02
N LEU A 66 -14.21 4.62 -0.83
CA LEU A 66 -14.08 3.40 -1.60
C LEU A 66 -14.46 3.61 -3.07
N ALA A 67 -15.53 4.35 -3.35
CA ALA A 67 -15.90 4.75 -4.71
C ALA A 67 -14.84 5.64 -5.37
N ALA A 68 -14.16 6.51 -4.60
CA ALA A 68 -13.04 7.30 -5.12
C ALA A 68 -11.81 6.41 -5.42
N CYS A 69 -11.49 5.43 -4.57
CA CYS A 69 -10.43 4.46 -4.86
C CYS A 69 -10.71 3.65 -6.14
N GLN A 70 -11.97 3.31 -6.42
CA GLN A 70 -12.37 2.58 -7.63
C GLN A 70 -12.27 3.40 -8.92
N LYS A 71 -12.09 4.72 -8.84
CA LYS A 71 -11.89 5.59 -10.01
C LYS A 71 -10.42 5.73 -10.41
N VAL A 72 -9.51 5.33 -9.53
CA VAL A 72 -8.07 5.45 -9.76
C VAL A 72 -7.58 4.10 -10.26
N GLU A 73 -7.06 4.10 -11.47
CA GLU A 73 -6.61 2.90 -12.17
C GLU A 73 -5.08 2.82 -12.14
N ASP A 74 -4.57 1.59 -12.03
CA ASP A 74 -3.18 1.31 -12.32
C ASP A 74 -2.98 1.40 -13.85
N PRO A 75 -2.20 2.36 -14.37
CA PRO A 75 -2.03 2.57 -15.81
C PRO A 75 -1.33 1.39 -16.52
N GLU A 76 -0.66 0.50 -15.79
CA GLU A 76 -0.04 -0.71 -16.35
C GLU A 76 -1.06 -1.83 -16.54
N LEU A 77 -2.01 -1.98 -15.60
CA LEU A 77 -2.98 -3.08 -15.58
C LEU A 77 -4.37 -2.69 -16.09
N GLY A 78 -4.67 -1.40 -16.20
CA GLY A 78 -5.98 -0.88 -16.64
C GLY A 78 -7.14 -1.27 -15.71
N LEU A 79 -6.84 -1.43 -14.41
CA LEU A 79 -7.81 -1.81 -13.37
C LEU A 79 -7.64 -0.94 -12.14
N ASP A 80 -8.72 -0.74 -11.40
CA ASP A 80 -8.71 0.12 -10.23
C ASP A 80 -7.96 -0.47 -9.03
N LEU A 81 -7.38 0.41 -8.22
CA LEU A 81 -6.56 0.03 -7.07
C LEU A 81 -7.31 -0.82 -6.05
N TYR A 82 -8.63 -0.61 -5.93
CA TYR A 82 -9.47 -1.37 -5.00
C TYR A 82 -9.67 -2.82 -5.50
N ASN A 83 -10.06 -3.01 -6.75
CA ASN A 83 -10.25 -4.34 -7.34
C ASN A 83 -8.94 -5.11 -7.52
N LEU A 84 -7.82 -4.40 -7.68
CA LEU A 84 -6.49 -4.99 -7.63
C LEU A 84 -6.09 -5.44 -6.21
N GLY A 85 -6.81 -5.02 -5.17
CA GLY A 85 -6.52 -5.36 -3.78
C GLY A 85 -5.25 -4.69 -3.26
N LEU A 86 -4.94 -3.48 -3.77
CA LEU A 86 -3.77 -2.70 -3.38
C LEU A 86 -4.02 -1.84 -2.14
N ILE A 87 -5.28 -1.51 -1.85
CA ILE A 87 -5.67 -0.78 -0.64
C ILE A 87 -5.82 -1.76 0.52
N TYR A 88 -5.03 -1.58 1.59
CA TYR A 88 -5.03 -2.45 2.76
C TYR A 88 -5.86 -1.89 3.90
N ASP A 89 -5.62 -0.63 4.27
CA ASP A 89 -6.34 0.03 5.36
C ASP A 89 -6.74 1.44 4.95
N LEU A 90 -7.93 1.84 5.39
CA LEU A 90 -8.41 3.22 5.32
C LEU A 90 -8.68 3.66 6.75
N LEU A 91 -7.86 4.58 7.25
CA LEU A 91 -7.95 5.08 8.61
C LEU A 91 -8.33 6.56 8.62
N TYR A 92 -9.18 6.95 9.56
CA TYR A 92 -9.72 8.30 9.64
C TYR A 92 -9.70 8.80 11.08
N ASP A 93 -9.35 10.07 11.26
CA ASP A 93 -9.24 10.71 12.57
C ASP A 93 -10.53 11.43 13.03
N GLY A 94 -11.57 11.45 12.18
CA GLY A 94 -12.81 12.17 12.46
C GLY A 94 -12.75 13.69 12.25
N ARG A 95 -11.60 14.25 11.86
CA ARG A 95 -11.37 15.71 11.70
C ARG A 95 -11.08 16.14 10.27
N GLY A 96 -11.09 15.19 9.34
CA GLY A 96 -10.86 15.40 7.92
C GLY A 96 -9.53 14.85 7.41
N ASN A 97 -8.78 14.10 8.23
CA ASN A 97 -7.50 13.53 7.80
C ASN A 97 -7.69 12.04 7.49
N LEU A 98 -7.47 11.68 6.23
CA LEU A 98 -7.53 10.30 5.75
C LEU A 98 -6.13 9.73 5.61
N TRP A 99 -5.88 8.58 6.22
CA TRP A 99 -4.65 7.82 6.09
C TRP A 99 -4.95 6.53 5.31
N ILE A 100 -4.37 6.42 4.13
CA ILE A 100 -4.50 5.26 3.26
C ILE A 100 -3.23 4.44 3.35
N LYS A 101 -3.38 3.18 3.76
CA LYS A 101 -2.31 2.21 3.73
C LYS A 101 -2.48 1.36 2.49
N MET A 102 -1.50 1.35 1.61
CA MET A 102 -1.57 0.62 0.35
C MET A 102 -0.24 -0.02 -0.02
N THR A 103 -0.29 -0.92 -0.99
CA THR A 103 0.88 -1.54 -1.58
C THR A 103 0.88 -1.34 -3.09
N LEU A 104 1.96 -1.75 -3.76
CA LEU A 104 2.04 -1.80 -5.22
C LEU A 104 2.37 -3.23 -5.65
N THR A 105 2.12 -3.52 -6.93
CA THR A 105 2.40 -4.82 -7.53
C THR A 105 3.90 -5.12 -7.62
N MET A 106 4.76 -4.08 -7.71
CA MET A 106 6.21 -4.22 -7.81
C MET A 106 6.96 -3.04 -7.14
N PRO A 107 8.08 -3.31 -6.42
CA PRO A 107 8.96 -2.28 -5.86
C PRO A 107 9.63 -1.43 -6.94
N GLY A 108 9.83 -0.14 -6.64
CA GLY A 108 10.49 0.80 -7.53
C GLY A 108 9.71 1.19 -8.78
N CYS A 109 8.38 1.02 -8.79
CA CYS A 109 7.56 1.42 -9.92
C CYS A 109 7.65 2.95 -10.16
N PRO A 110 8.10 3.43 -11.33
CA PRO A 110 8.21 4.86 -11.62
C PRO A 110 6.83 5.55 -11.70
N LEU A 111 5.75 4.77 -11.76
CA LEU A 111 4.37 5.26 -11.83
C LEU A 111 3.72 5.40 -10.45
N ALA A 112 4.42 5.03 -9.37
CA ALA A 112 3.93 5.18 -8.01
C ALA A 112 3.52 6.64 -7.71
N ASP A 113 4.33 7.61 -8.16
CA ASP A 113 4.03 9.04 -7.99
C ASP A 113 2.70 9.43 -8.63
N VAL A 114 2.46 8.96 -9.86
CA VAL A 114 1.23 9.25 -10.62
C VAL A 114 0.02 8.64 -9.92
N ILE A 115 0.13 7.37 -9.51
CA ILE A 115 -0.95 6.66 -8.80
C ILE A 115 -1.28 7.39 -7.49
N PHE A 116 -0.28 7.86 -6.76
CA PHE A 116 -0.48 8.51 -5.47
C PHE A 116 -1.05 9.92 -5.61
N ASP A 117 -0.62 10.68 -6.61
CA ASP A 117 -1.19 11.98 -6.94
C ASP A 117 -2.66 11.85 -7.37
N ASP A 118 -2.97 10.86 -8.20
CA ASP A 118 -4.33 10.59 -8.66
C ASP A 118 -5.22 10.13 -7.50
N LEU A 119 -4.71 9.26 -6.62
CA LEU A 119 -5.41 8.83 -5.41
C LEU A 119 -5.65 9.99 -4.45
N SER A 120 -4.61 10.78 -4.14
CA SER A 120 -4.73 11.95 -3.27
C SER A 120 -5.73 12.96 -3.81
N ARG A 121 -5.69 13.21 -5.13
CA ARG A 121 -6.63 14.12 -5.81
C ARG A 121 -8.07 13.61 -5.73
N ALA A 122 -8.31 12.35 -6.11
CA ALA A 122 -9.64 11.75 -6.07
C ALA A 122 -10.26 11.78 -4.66
N GLN A 123 -9.44 11.56 -3.63
CA GLN A 123 -9.91 11.60 -2.24
C GLN A 123 -10.18 13.02 -1.75
N LYS A 124 -9.39 14.01 -2.17
CA LYS A 124 -9.60 15.43 -1.84
C LYS A 124 -10.84 16.05 -2.51
N GLU A 125 -11.44 15.39 -3.51
CA GLU A 125 -12.73 15.81 -4.07
C GLU A 125 -13.90 15.58 -3.09
N ILE A 126 -13.72 14.72 -2.09
CA ILE A 126 -14.75 14.42 -1.09
C ILE A 126 -14.74 15.55 -0.04
N PRO A 127 -15.86 16.29 0.16
CA PRO A 127 -15.87 17.48 1.03
C PRO A 127 -15.49 17.22 2.50
N ALA A 128 -15.65 15.98 2.97
CA ALA A 128 -15.28 15.58 4.33
C ALA A 128 -13.76 15.41 4.52
N ILE A 129 -12.99 15.29 3.43
CA ILE A 129 -11.55 15.06 3.44
C ILE A 129 -10.82 16.38 3.21
N LYS A 130 -9.92 16.71 4.13
CA LYS A 130 -9.05 17.89 4.07
C LYS A 130 -7.66 17.51 3.63
N GLU A 131 -7.11 16.46 4.25
CA GLU A 131 -5.76 15.97 3.99
C GLU A 131 -5.77 14.46 3.81
N VAL A 132 -4.86 14.00 2.95
CA VAL A 132 -4.68 12.59 2.63
C VAL A 132 -3.21 12.26 2.79
N LYS A 133 -2.92 11.24 3.57
CA LYS A 133 -1.60 10.61 3.67
C LYS A 133 -1.66 9.22 3.07
N ILE A 134 -0.70 8.92 2.22
CA ILE A 134 -0.52 7.60 1.63
C ILE A 134 0.71 6.98 2.30
N GLU A 135 0.53 5.83 2.95
CA GLU A 135 1.61 5.01 3.50
C GLU A 135 1.78 3.78 2.61
N LEU A 136 2.94 3.71 1.94
CA LEU A 136 3.28 2.59 1.08
C LEU A 136 3.91 1.48 1.92
N VAL A 137 3.20 0.36 2.01
CA VAL A 137 3.68 -0.83 2.70
C VAL A 137 3.92 -1.97 1.74
N TRP A 138 4.93 -2.77 2.05
CA TRP A 138 5.32 -3.94 1.26
C TRP A 138 5.17 -5.24 2.04
N SER A 139 4.79 -5.11 3.32
CA SER A 139 4.43 -6.21 4.18
C SER A 139 3.01 -5.98 4.72
N PRO A 140 2.07 -6.90 4.50
CA PRO A 140 2.22 -8.14 3.71
C PRO A 140 2.45 -7.85 2.22
N ALA A 141 3.24 -8.71 1.56
CA ALA A 141 3.46 -8.60 0.11
C ALA A 141 2.14 -8.82 -0.65
N TRP A 142 1.98 -8.10 -1.77
CA TRP A 142 0.83 -8.29 -2.65
C TRP A 142 0.89 -9.65 -3.34
N HIS A 143 -0.27 -10.26 -3.56
CA HIS A 143 -0.40 -11.52 -4.29
C HIS A 143 -1.68 -11.48 -5.14
N PRO A 144 -1.72 -12.09 -6.34
CA PRO A 144 -2.92 -12.13 -7.19
C PRO A 144 -4.16 -12.73 -6.53
N GLU A 145 -4.02 -13.47 -5.45
CA GLU A 145 -5.15 -13.93 -4.63
C GLU A 145 -5.96 -12.77 -4.02
N ARG A 146 -5.40 -11.56 -3.92
CA ARG A 146 -6.10 -10.36 -3.46
C ARG A 146 -7.01 -9.74 -4.52
N LEU A 147 -6.85 -10.12 -5.78
CA LEU A 147 -7.70 -9.65 -6.87
C LEU A 147 -9.17 -9.97 -6.55
N SER A 148 -10.03 -8.97 -6.73
CA SER A 148 -11.47 -9.18 -6.67
C SER A 148 -11.91 -10.16 -7.77
N ARG A 149 -13.12 -10.74 -7.64
CA ARG A 149 -13.68 -11.62 -8.68
C ARG A 149 -13.70 -10.93 -10.05
N TYR A 150 -14.03 -9.64 -10.07
CA TYR A 150 -14.03 -8.83 -11.29
C TYR A 150 -12.63 -8.72 -11.89
N ALA A 151 -11.63 -8.35 -11.08
CA ALA A 151 -10.26 -8.22 -11.56
C ALA A 151 -9.65 -9.54 -12.04
N ARG A 152 -9.94 -10.67 -11.37
CA ARG A 152 -9.52 -12.00 -11.83
C ARG A 152 -10.06 -12.31 -13.22
N MET A 153 -11.35 -12.06 -13.44
CA MET A 153 -11.96 -12.27 -14.75
C MET A 153 -11.37 -11.35 -15.82
N ALA A 154 -11.17 -10.07 -15.50
CA ALA A 154 -10.61 -9.09 -16.43
C ALA A 154 -9.17 -9.43 -16.86
N LEU A 155 -8.36 -9.96 -15.93
CA LEU A 155 -6.97 -10.37 -16.19
C LEU A 155 -6.82 -11.82 -16.68
N GLY A 156 -7.92 -12.55 -16.86
CA GLY A 156 -7.91 -13.92 -17.37
C GLY A 156 -7.50 -14.99 -16.34
N PHE A 157 -7.51 -14.69 -15.04
CA PHE A 157 -7.39 -15.68 -13.98
C PHE A 157 -8.72 -16.42 -13.81
N MET A 158 -8.77 -17.68 -14.27
CA MET A 158 -9.90 -18.62 -14.08
C MET A 158 -9.72 -19.48 -12.83
#